data_AF-A0A9D5KMF6-F1
#
_entry.id   AF-A0A9D5KMF6-F1
#
_cell.length_a   1.000
_cell.length_b   1.000
_cell.length_c   1.000
_cell.angle_alpha   90.00
_cell.angle_beta   90.00
_cell.angle_gamma   90.00
#
_symmetry.space_group_name_H-M   'P 1'
#
loop_
_entity.id
_entity.type
_entity.pdbx_description
1 polymer ?
#
loop_
_entity_poly.entity_id
_entity_poly.type
_entity_poly.pdbx_seq_one_letter_code
_entity_poly.pdbx_strand_id
1 'polypeptide(L)'
;RLARICRFPVLTYGLHGNQNISAQRLRMSPRGSEYMLHLRSAIYPMKIHLIGTYNVYNALAAAGAALQMGISHQTIITGLQELRGVPGRMEKVPVDKPYTVIVDYAHTNDALHNVLQTLSALKHRRLYTVFGCGGNRDRKKRPLMGRIAANLSTHAFITLDNPREEDPEHIMRDIVTGITRVGRKNFSVIYDRREAIEKALHAARKDDIVLIAGKGHEQYQVIGTKTIPFDDKKTVMDIAG
;
A
#
# COMPACT_ATOMS: atom_id res chain seq x y z
N ARG A 1 1.06 -25.13 12.26
CA ARG A 1 2.30 -25.93 12.30
C ARG A 1 3.30 -25.38 13.32
N LEU A 2 3.72 -24.10 13.23
CA LEU A 2 4.62 -23.48 14.23
C LEU A 2 4.04 -23.42 15.66
N ALA A 3 2.75 -23.09 15.80
CA ALA A 3 2.08 -23.06 17.11
C ALA A 3 2.14 -24.41 17.87
N ARG A 4 2.21 -25.55 17.15
CA ARG A 4 2.24 -26.90 17.76
C ARG A 4 3.62 -27.27 18.31
N ILE A 5 4.69 -26.59 17.87
CA ILE A 5 6.07 -26.87 18.28
C ILE A 5 6.64 -25.77 19.19
N CYS A 6 5.87 -24.71 19.46
CA CYS A 6 6.28 -23.63 20.33
C CYS A 6 6.18 -24.08 21.80
N ARG A 7 7.23 -23.82 22.58
CA ARG A 7 7.27 -24.12 24.03
C ARG A 7 6.74 -22.99 24.90
N PHE A 8 6.39 -21.85 24.31
CA PHE A 8 5.88 -20.67 24.99
C PHE A 8 4.38 -20.48 24.72
N PRO A 9 3.66 -19.71 25.55
CA PRO A 9 2.27 -19.36 25.28
C PRO A 9 2.09 -18.78 23.87
N VAL A 10 1.14 -19.32 23.11
CA VAL A 10 0.84 -18.89 21.74
C VAL A 10 -0.48 -18.14 21.73
N LEU A 11 -0.47 -16.91 21.22
CA LEU A 11 -1.68 -16.21 20.81
C LEU A 11 -1.85 -16.33 19.30
N THR A 12 -3.08 -16.65 18.88
CA THR A 12 -3.49 -16.63 17.49
C THR A 12 -4.34 -15.40 17.20
N TYR A 13 -4.24 -14.87 15.98
CA TYR A 13 -5.09 -13.78 15.52
C TYR A 13 -5.61 -14.01 14.10
N GLY A 14 -6.79 -13.48 13.78
CA GLY A 14 -7.36 -13.59 12.43
C GLY A 14 -8.76 -13.03 12.25
N LEU A 15 -9.36 -13.26 11.09
CA LEU A 15 -10.68 -12.72 10.71
C LEU A 15 -11.81 -13.76 10.81
N HIS A 16 -11.49 -15.02 11.12
CA HIS A 16 -12.45 -16.13 11.08
C HIS A 16 -13.14 -16.40 12.43
N GLY A 17 -12.73 -15.72 13.50
CA GLY A 17 -13.42 -15.78 14.81
C GLY A 17 -13.03 -16.94 15.71
N ASN A 18 -12.23 -17.90 15.24
CA ASN A 18 -11.74 -19.04 16.03
C ASN A 18 -10.39 -18.77 16.71
N GLN A 19 -9.86 -17.56 16.57
CA GLN A 19 -8.58 -17.14 17.15
C GLN A 19 -8.76 -16.46 18.52
N ASN A 20 -7.69 -16.40 19.31
CA ASN A 20 -7.70 -15.69 20.60
C ASN A 20 -8.00 -14.19 20.43
N ILE A 21 -7.59 -13.63 19.30
CA ILE A 21 -7.84 -12.25 18.93
C ILE A 21 -8.44 -12.25 17.53
N SER A 22 -9.58 -11.60 17.32
CA SER A 22 -10.15 -11.55 15.97
C SER A 22 -10.88 -10.28 15.65
N ALA A 23 -11.00 -9.99 14.36
CA ALA A 23 -11.86 -8.95 13.83
C ALA A 23 -13.03 -9.59 13.08
N GLN A 24 -14.25 -9.33 13.55
CA GLN A 24 -15.48 -9.81 12.91
C GLN A 24 -16.30 -8.64 12.35
N ARG A 25 -17.20 -8.93 11.41
CA ARG A 25 -18.08 -7.92 10.78
C ARG A 25 -17.30 -6.75 10.13
N LEU A 26 -16.15 -7.06 9.53
CA LEU A 26 -15.27 -6.09 8.91
C LEU A 26 -15.97 -5.33 7.78
N ARG A 27 -15.99 -4.01 7.88
CA ARG A 27 -16.38 -3.06 6.83
C ARG A 27 -15.21 -2.14 6.54
N MET A 28 -14.91 -1.93 5.27
CA MET A 28 -13.82 -1.06 4.83
C MET A 28 -14.36 0.08 3.99
N SER A 29 -13.76 1.25 4.14
CA SER A 29 -14.04 2.42 3.34
C SER A 29 -12.74 3.21 3.10
N PRO A 30 -12.74 4.22 2.22
CA PRO A 30 -11.61 5.15 2.09
C PRO A 30 -11.28 5.93 3.38
N ARG A 31 -12.12 5.87 4.42
CA ARG A 31 -11.88 6.51 5.72
C ARG A 31 -11.20 5.59 6.74
N GLY A 32 -11.06 4.30 6.41
CA GLY A 32 -10.50 3.29 7.31
C GLY A 32 -11.36 2.04 7.43
N SER A 33 -11.16 1.29 8.51
CA SER A 33 -11.79 -0.01 8.76
C SER A 33 -12.58 -0.01 10.05
N GLU A 34 -13.80 -0.56 10.00
CA GLU A 34 -14.71 -0.73 11.13
C GLU A 34 -14.99 -2.23 11.33
N TYR A 35 -14.90 -2.71 12.57
CA TYR A 35 -15.09 -4.12 12.90
C TYR A 35 -15.37 -4.33 14.40
N MET A 36 -15.84 -5.52 14.77
CA MET A 36 -15.89 -5.97 16.16
C MET A 36 -14.56 -6.62 16.51
N LEU A 37 -13.80 -6.02 17.42
CA LEU A 37 -12.55 -6.55 17.96
C LEU A 37 -12.85 -7.50 19.11
N HIS A 38 -12.47 -8.76 18.95
CA HIS A 38 -12.50 -9.75 20.01
C HIS A 38 -11.11 -9.84 20.63
N LEU A 39 -11.02 -9.56 21.93
CA LEU A 39 -9.83 -9.78 22.77
C LEU A 39 -10.17 -10.87 23.78
N ARG A 40 -9.83 -12.13 23.46
CA ARG A 40 -10.27 -13.32 24.20
C ARG A 40 -11.80 -13.38 24.25
N SER A 41 -12.39 -13.26 25.44
CA SER A 41 -13.85 -13.28 25.65
C SER A 41 -14.50 -11.90 25.52
N ALA A 42 -13.73 -10.82 25.52
CA ALA A 42 -14.26 -9.47 25.46
C ALA A 42 -14.40 -8.98 24.01
N ILE A 43 -15.47 -8.22 23.74
CA ILE A 43 -15.82 -7.75 22.40
C ILE A 43 -15.98 -6.22 22.44
N TYR A 44 -15.33 -5.53 21.52
CA TYR A 44 -15.35 -4.07 21.44
C TYR A 44 -15.65 -3.61 20.01
N PRO A 45 -16.50 -2.58 19.81
CA PRO A 45 -16.59 -1.91 18.53
C PRO A 45 -15.28 -1.17 18.26
N MET A 46 -14.74 -1.32 17.05
CA MET A 46 -13.43 -0.81 16.71
C MET A 46 -13.48 -0.07 15.37
N LYS A 47 -12.84 1.11 15.34
CA LYS A 47 -12.69 1.95 14.15
C LYS A 47 -11.25 2.46 14.04
N ILE A 48 -10.52 2.01 13.03
CA ILE A 48 -9.15 2.46 12.73
C ILE A 48 -9.14 3.26 11.42
N HIS A 49 -8.17 4.16 11.31
CA HIS A 49 -7.93 4.94 10.08
C HIS A 49 -7.26 4.11 8.98
N LEU A 50 -6.65 2.98 9.33
CA LEU A 50 -5.95 2.12 8.38
C LEU A 50 -6.92 1.33 7.50
N ILE A 51 -6.57 1.22 6.22
CA ILE A 51 -7.36 0.57 5.19
C ILE A 51 -6.74 -0.79 4.84
N GLY A 52 -7.58 -1.78 4.56
CA GLY A 52 -7.16 -3.08 4.04
C GLY A 52 -7.08 -4.16 5.10
N THR A 53 -7.37 -5.39 4.67
CA THR A 53 -7.41 -6.57 5.54
C THR A 53 -6.07 -6.81 6.22
N TYR A 54 -4.95 -6.62 5.53
CA TYR A 54 -3.62 -6.77 6.11
C TYR A 54 -3.34 -5.77 7.24
N ASN A 55 -3.87 -4.54 7.17
CA ASN A 55 -3.75 -3.58 8.26
C ASN A 55 -4.61 -3.98 9.46
N VAL A 56 -5.75 -4.64 9.22
CA VAL A 56 -6.51 -5.28 10.30
C VAL A 56 -5.68 -6.40 10.94
N TYR A 57 -5.05 -7.29 10.15
CA TYR A 57 -4.14 -8.30 10.68
C TYR A 57 -3.00 -7.68 11.51
N ASN A 58 -2.39 -6.60 11.03
CA ASN A 58 -1.34 -5.87 11.77
C ASN A 58 -1.87 -5.29 13.09
N ALA A 59 -3.06 -4.69 13.08
CA ALA A 59 -3.70 -4.18 14.29
C ALA A 59 -3.99 -5.30 15.31
N LEU A 60 -4.47 -6.46 14.84
CA LEU A 60 -4.72 -7.62 15.69
C LEU A 60 -3.41 -8.20 16.26
N ALA A 61 -2.33 -8.24 15.47
CA ALA A 61 -1.02 -8.66 15.92
C ALA A 61 -0.46 -7.71 16.99
N ALA A 62 -0.57 -6.40 16.77
CA ALA A 62 -0.15 -5.37 17.72
C ALA A 62 -0.97 -5.44 19.03
N ALA A 63 -2.28 -5.64 18.93
CA ALA A 63 -3.14 -5.88 20.08
C ALA A 63 -2.71 -7.13 20.87
N GLY A 64 -2.34 -8.21 20.16
CA GLY A 64 -1.85 -9.44 20.80
C GLY A 64 -0.53 -9.27 21.54
N ALA A 65 0.42 -8.53 20.96
CA ALA A 65 1.67 -8.20 21.63
C ALA A 65 1.41 -7.35 22.88
N ALA A 66 0.62 -6.28 22.75
CA ALA A 66 0.27 -5.40 23.86
C ALA A 66 -0.46 -6.13 25.00
N LEU A 67 -1.38 -7.05 24.66
CA LEU A 67 -2.10 -7.87 25.62
C LEU A 67 -1.15 -8.77 26.42
N GLN A 68 -0.12 -9.36 25.78
CA GLN A 68 0.88 -10.17 26.49
C GLN A 68 1.80 -9.34 27.38
N MET A 69 1.96 -8.05 27.08
CA MET A 69 2.70 -7.11 27.92
C MET A 69 1.88 -6.58 29.11
N GLY A 70 0.64 -7.06 29.30
CA GLY A 70 -0.23 -6.62 30.40
C GLY A 70 -0.88 -5.24 30.18
N ILE A 71 -0.86 -4.72 28.96
CA ILE A 71 -1.51 -3.45 28.63
C ILE A 71 -3.03 -3.63 28.67
N SER A 72 -3.72 -2.68 29.30
CA SER A 72 -5.19 -2.74 29.44
C SER A 72 -5.89 -2.73 28.08
N HIS A 73 -7.05 -3.39 27.99
CA HIS A 73 -7.86 -3.38 26.76
C HIS A 73 -8.19 -1.96 26.29
N GLN A 74 -8.54 -1.07 27.23
CA GLN A 74 -8.89 0.32 26.91
C GLN A 74 -7.71 1.06 26.28
N THR A 75 -6.49 0.88 26.81
CA THR A 75 -5.28 1.48 26.26
C THR A 75 -4.97 0.93 24.86
N ILE A 76 -5.12 -0.38 24.64
CA ILE A 76 -4.92 -1.00 23.33
C ILE A 76 -5.90 -0.42 22.31
N ILE A 77 -7.18 -0.36 22.66
CA ILE A 77 -8.24 0.16 21.79
C ILE A 77 -7.95 1.63 21.45
N THR A 78 -7.69 2.45 22.47
CA THR A 78 -7.40 3.89 22.30
C THR A 78 -6.20 4.09 21.36
N GLY A 79 -5.08 3.41 21.61
CA GLY A 79 -3.89 3.55 20.76
C GLY A 79 -4.11 3.12 19.31
N LEU A 80 -4.86 2.04 19.08
CA LEU A 80 -5.22 1.61 17.73
C LEU A 80 -6.13 2.62 17.03
N GLN A 81 -7.13 3.18 17.73
CA GLN A 81 -8.05 4.16 17.17
C GLN A 81 -7.37 5.50 16.88
N GLU A 82 -6.41 5.91 17.70
CA GLU A 82 -5.66 7.18 17.53
C GLU A 82 -4.66 7.14 16.38
N LEU A 83 -4.20 5.94 15.99
CA LEU A 83 -3.28 5.78 14.87
C LEU A 83 -3.92 6.26 13.56
N ARG A 84 -3.41 7.37 13.03
CA ARG A 84 -3.91 8.00 11.79
C ARG A 84 -3.36 7.37 10.52
N GLY A 85 -2.21 6.74 10.61
CA GLY A 85 -1.49 6.20 9.46
C GLY A 85 -0.10 5.74 9.85
N VAL A 86 0.51 4.92 8.99
CA VAL A 86 1.94 4.63 9.05
C VAL A 86 2.57 5.30 7.82
N PRO A 87 3.59 6.16 8.00
CA PRO A 87 4.22 6.83 6.86
C PRO A 87 4.64 5.85 5.77
N GLY A 88 4.23 6.10 4.53
CA GLY A 88 4.51 5.25 3.38
C GLY A 88 3.76 3.92 3.31
N ARG A 89 2.71 3.69 4.12
CA ARG A 89 1.88 2.46 4.09
C ARG A 89 0.40 2.81 3.99
N MET A 90 -0.17 2.70 2.79
CA MET A 90 -1.49 3.25 2.44
C MET A 90 -1.69 4.66 2.98
N GLU A 91 -0.64 5.47 2.91
CA GLU A 91 -0.67 6.79 3.49
C GLU A 91 -1.50 7.69 2.59
N LYS A 92 -2.67 8.10 3.09
CA LYS A 92 -3.50 9.08 2.40
C LYS A 92 -2.80 10.44 2.46
N VAL A 93 -2.54 11.01 1.29
CA VAL A 93 -1.99 12.38 1.21
C VAL A 93 -3.15 13.37 1.32
N PRO A 94 -3.09 14.35 2.24
CA PRO A 94 -4.11 15.38 2.36
C PRO A 94 -3.99 16.34 1.16
N VAL A 95 -4.97 16.30 0.26
CA VAL A 95 -5.10 17.21 -0.88
C VAL A 95 -6.53 17.72 -0.95
N ASP A 96 -6.72 19.00 -1.26
CA ASP A 96 -8.05 19.59 -1.45
C ASP A 96 -8.55 19.34 -2.89
N LYS A 97 -8.75 18.06 -3.20
CA LYS A 97 -9.15 17.58 -4.53
C LYS A 97 -10.30 16.59 -4.42
N PRO A 98 -11.14 16.47 -5.46
CA PRO A 98 -12.29 15.57 -5.42
C PRO A 98 -11.91 14.07 -5.61
N TYR A 99 -10.62 13.74 -5.61
CA TYR A 99 -10.08 12.38 -5.69
C TYR A 99 -9.21 12.05 -4.47
N THR A 100 -8.89 10.78 -4.28
CA THR A 100 -8.01 10.33 -3.18
C THR A 100 -6.62 9.99 -3.70
N VAL A 101 -5.57 10.47 -3.03
CA VAL A 101 -4.18 10.11 -3.34
C VAL A 101 -3.59 9.29 -2.20
N ILE A 102 -2.90 8.20 -2.54
CA ILE A 102 -2.33 7.24 -1.59
C ILE A 102 -0.87 6.96 -1.97
N VAL A 103 0.02 7.03 -0.99
CA VAL A 103 1.44 6.66 -1.13
C VAL A 103 1.70 5.34 -0.40
N ASP A 104 2.34 4.38 -1.07
CA ASP A 104 2.67 3.07 -0.50
C ASP A 104 4.06 2.55 -0.91
N TYR A 105 4.73 1.83 0.00
CA TYR A 105 6.04 1.21 -0.20
C TYR A 105 6.01 -0.11 -1.00
N ALA A 106 4.88 -0.46 -1.62
CA ALA A 106 4.73 -1.68 -2.40
C ALA A 106 5.71 -1.75 -3.60
N HIS A 107 6.88 -2.35 -3.38
CA HIS A 107 7.94 -2.52 -4.36
C HIS A 107 8.17 -4.00 -4.75
N THR A 108 7.30 -4.90 -4.32
CA THR A 108 7.26 -6.31 -4.77
C THR A 108 5.94 -6.57 -5.51
N ASN A 109 5.91 -7.59 -6.36
CA ASN A 109 4.69 -8.01 -7.07
C ASN A 109 3.56 -8.36 -6.09
N ASP A 110 3.86 -9.09 -5.01
CA ASP A 110 2.84 -9.48 -4.03
C ASP A 110 2.31 -8.26 -3.26
N ALA A 111 3.20 -7.35 -2.85
CA ALA A 111 2.78 -6.12 -2.16
C ALA A 111 1.92 -5.23 -3.09
N LEU A 112 2.34 -5.05 -4.34
CA LEU A 112 1.60 -4.26 -5.32
C LEU A 112 0.23 -4.87 -5.62
N HIS A 113 0.17 -6.20 -5.76
CA HIS A 113 -1.09 -6.92 -5.93
C HIS A 113 -2.03 -6.71 -4.74
N ASN A 114 -1.53 -6.86 -3.52
CA ASN A 114 -2.34 -6.73 -2.30
C ASN A 114 -2.88 -5.30 -2.11
N VAL A 115 -2.05 -4.29 -2.37
CA VAL A 115 -2.47 -2.89 -2.31
C VAL A 115 -3.52 -2.60 -3.38
N LEU A 116 -3.29 -2.99 -4.63
CA LEU A 116 -4.24 -2.74 -5.72
C LEU A 116 -5.55 -3.51 -5.54
N GLN A 117 -5.51 -4.76 -5.06
CA GLN A 117 -6.71 -5.52 -4.68
C GLN A 117 -7.50 -4.80 -3.59
N THR A 118 -6.80 -4.33 -2.55
CA THR A 118 -7.43 -3.58 -1.46
C THR A 118 -8.13 -2.34 -1.98
N LEU A 119 -7.47 -1.54 -2.83
CA LEU A 119 -8.03 -0.33 -3.42
C LEU A 119 -9.18 -0.63 -4.38
N SER A 120 -9.06 -1.71 -5.17
CA SER A 120 -10.09 -2.16 -6.11
C SER A 120 -11.41 -2.54 -5.40
N ALA A 121 -11.32 -3.02 -4.15
CA ALA A 121 -12.49 -3.35 -3.34
C ALA A 121 -13.17 -2.14 -2.70
N LEU A 122 -12.56 -0.96 -2.72
CA LEU A 122 -13.15 0.27 -2.20
C LEU A 122 -14.13 0.85 -3.23
N LYS A 123 -15.09 1.66 -2.78
CA LYS A 123 -15.94 2.44 -3.68
C LYS A 123 -15.11 3.56 -4.33
N HIS A 124 -14.90 3.46 -5.64
CA HIS A 124 -14.18 4.46 -6.46
C HIS A 124 -14.66 4.39 -7.92
N ARG A 125 -14.33 5.39 -8.73
CA ARG A 125 -14.64 5.40 -10.18
C ARG A 125 -13.51 4.83 -11.02
N ARG A 126 -12.29 5.33 -10.85
CA ARG A 126 -11.08 4.86 -11.54
C ARG A 126 -9.92 4.74 -10.56
N LEU A 127 -8.99 3.84 -10.88
CA LEU A 127 -7.78 3.59 -10.10
C LEU A 127 -6.56 3.84 -11.01
N TYR A 128 -5.80 4.88 -10.71
CA TYR A 128 -4.55 5.22 -11.40
C TYR A 128 -3.37 4.76 -10.55
N THR A 129 -2.36 4.16 -11.18
CA THR A 129 -1.19 3.63 -10.45
C THR A 129 0.10 4.19 -11.04
N VAL A 130 0.87 4.90 -10.23
CA VAL A 130 2.23 5.33 -10.54
C VAL A 130 3.21 4.39 -9.83
N PHE A 131 4.09 3.73 -10.57
CA PHE A 131 5.08 2.85 -9.94
C PHE A 131 6.33 2.67 -10.82
N GLY A 132 7.42 2.24 -10.18
CA GLY A 132 8.66 1.87 -10.83
C GLY A 132 9.22 0.57 -10.26
N CYS A 133 10.40 0.18 -10.73
CA CYS A 133 11.17 -0.92 -10.16
C CYS A 133 12.62 -0.52 -9.94
N GLY A 134 13.17 -0.87 -8.77
CA GLY A 134 14.59 -0.71 -8.47
C GLY A 134 15.51 -1.39 -9.49
N GLY A 135 16.55 -0.67 -9.91
CA GLY A 135 17.67 -1.25 -10.67
C GLY A 135 18.65 -2.03 -9.79
N ASN A 136 19.49 -2.86 -10.41
CA ASN A 136 20.45 -3.76 -9.76
C ASN A 136 19.80 -4.65 -8.68
N ARG A 137 18.53 -5.00 -8.85
CA ARG A 137 17.72 -5.81 -7.92
C ARG A 137 17.00 -6.92 -8.70
N ASP A 138 16.15 -7.68 -8.01
CA ASP A 138 15.36 -8.76 -8.60
C ASP A 138 14.58 -8.29 -9.85
N ARG A 139 15.03 -8.76 -11.02
CA ARG A 139 14.42 -8.48 -12.32
C ARG A 139 13.16 -9.31 -12.56
N LYS A 140 13.02 -10.48 -11.91
CA LYS A 140 11.91 -11.42 -12.15
C LYS A 140 10.57 -10.82 -11.77
N LYS A 141 10.54 -9.92 -10.77
CA LYS A 141 9.32 -9.24 -10.34
C LYS A 141 8.81 -8.19 -11.34
N ARG A 142 9.66 -7.59 -12.19
CA ARG A 142 9.31 -6.46 -13.06
C ARG A 142 8.14 -6.75 -14.01
N PRO A 143 8.18 -7.82 -14.83
CA PRO A 143 7.05 -8.17 -15.69
C PRO A 143 5.81 -8.55 -14.87
N LEU A 144 5.97 -9.15 -13.69
CA LEU A 144 4.84 -9.49 -12.83
C LEU A 144 4.16 -8.22 -12.29
N MET A 145 4.93 -7.24 -11.85
CA MET A 145 4.43 -5.94 -11.38
C MET A 145 3.74 -5.17 -12.51
N GLY A 146 4.32 -5.14 -13.71
CA GLY A 146 3.68 -4.59 -14.91
C GLY A 146 2.31 -5.21 -15.17
N ARG A 147 2.25 -6.55 -15.25
CA ARG A 147 1.00 -7.29 -15.44
C ARG A 147 -0.06 -6.95 -14.38
N ILE A 148 0.34 -6.91 -13.11
CA ILE A 148 -0.54 -6.61 -11.98
C ILE A 148 -1.11 -5.19 -12.10
N ALA A 149 -0.25 -4.19 -12.33
CA ALA A 149 -0.67 -2.80 -12.45
C ALA A 149 -1.66 -2.61 -13.61
N ALA A 150 -1.38 -3.20 -14.78
CA ALA A 150 -2.26 -3.07 -15.95
C ALA A 150 -3.62 -3.76 -15.78
N ASN A 151 -3.69 -4.85 -15.02
CA ASN A 151 -4.94 -5.59 -14.80
C ASN A 151 -5.82 -5.00 -13.71
N LEU A 152 -5.22 -4.37 -12.69
CA LEU A 152 -5.95 -3.86 -11.52
C LEU A 152 -6.11 -2.33 -11.52
N SER A 153 -5.54 -1.63 -12.50
CA SER A 153 -5.66 -0.18 -12.63
C SER A 153 -6.44 0.19 -13.89
N THR A 154 -7.15 1.31 -13.85
CA THR A 154 -7.67 1.97 -15.04
C THR A 154 -6.53 2.38 -15.96
N HIS A 155 -5.45 2.98 -15.41
CA HIS A 155 -4.24 3.31 -16.17
C HIS A 155 -3.00 3.23 -15.28
N ALA A 156 -1.90 2.70 -15.82
CA ALA A 156 -0.62 2.59 -15.12
C ALA A 156 0.43 3.57 -15.69
N PHE A 157 0.98 4.42 -14.84
CA PHE A 157 2.09 5.31 -15.15
C PHE A 157 3.39 4.65 -14.65
N ILE A 158 4.18 4.15 -15.58
CA ILE A 158 5.44 3.45 -15.29
C ILE A 158 6.55 4.49 -15.27
N THR A 159 7.32 4.52 -14.20
CA THR A 159 8.38 5.51 -13.98
C THR A 159 9.60 4.93 -13.29
N LEU A 160 10.65 5.74 -13.15
CA LEU A 160 11.86 5.33 -12.45
C LEU A 160 11.62 5.30 -10.93
N ASP A 161 12.22 4.30 -10.29
CA ASP A 161 12.29 4.17 -8.84
C ASP A 161 13.67 3.60 -8.53
N ASN A 162 14.59 4.47 -8.11
CA ASN A 162 15.96 4.08 -7.78
C ASN A 162 16.61 3.19 -8.87
N PRO A 163 16.79 3.68 -10.11
CA PRO A 163 17.42 2.92 -11.18
C PRO A 163 18.87 2.52 -10.89
N ARG A 164 19.56 3.22 -9.95
CA ARG A 164 20.98 2.98 -9.65
C ARG A 164 21.79 3.04 -10.95
N GLU A 165 22.73 2.11 -11.14
CA GLU A 165 23.61 2.04 -12.31
C GLU A 165 22.99 1.26 -13.48
N GLU A 166 21.80 0.69 -13.32
CA GLU A 166 21.13 -0.03 -14.39
C GLU A 166 20.52 0.96 -15.39
N ASP A 167 20.65 0.62 -16.67
CA ASP A 167 20.01 1.36 -17.76
C ASP A 167 18.47 1.43 -17.57
N PRO A 168 17.91 2.65 -17.42
CA PRO A 168 16.47 2.88 -17.37
C PRO A 168 15.67 2.14 -18.44
N GLU A 169 16.18 2.05 -19.66
CA GLU A 169 15.51 1.38 -20.78
C GLU A 169 15.30 -0.10 -20.53
N HIS A 170 16.25 -0.78 -19.89
CA HIS A 170 16.11 -2.20 -19.54
C HIS A 170 15.02 -2.39 -18.48
N ILE A 171 14.97 -1.52 -17.48
CA ILE A 171 13.95 -1.57 -16.43
C ILE A 171 12.56 -1.38 -17.05
N MET A 172 12.39 -0.37 -17.90
CA MET A 172 11.11 -0.08 -18.55
C MET A 172 10.66 -1.24 -19.44
N ARG A 173 11.56 -1.76 -20.29
CA ARG A 173 11.26 -2.90 -21.16
C ARG A 173 10.82 -4.14 -20.39
N ASP A 174 11.49 -4.45 -19.28
CA ASP A 174 11.15 -5.59 -18.42
C ASP A 174 9.72 -5.44 -17.85
N ILE A 175 9.34 -4.23 -17.39
CA ILE A 175 7.99 -3.96 -16.87
C ILE A 175 6.94 -4.04 -17.99
N VAL A 176 7.18 -3.34 -19.09
CA VAL A 176 6.25 -3.25 -20.24
C VAL A 176 5.99 -4.62 -20.84
N THR A 177 7.01 -5.49 -20.91
CA THR A 177 6.84 -6.88 -21.36
C THR A 177 5.77 -7.63 -20.57
N GLY A 178 5.65 -7.36 -19.27
CA GLY A 178 4.61 -7.92 -18.42
C GLY A 178 3.19 -7.49 -18.81
N ILE A 179 3.06 -6.24 -19.26
CA ILE A 179 1.79 -5.61 -19.64
C ILE A 179 1.36 -6.08 -21.03
N THR A 180 2.27 -6.07 -21.99
CA THR A 180 1.99 -6.46 -23.37
C THR A 180 1.66 -7.95 -23.49
N ARG A 181 2.26 -8.80 -22.66
CA ARG A 181 1.92 -10.24 -22.57
C ARG A 181 0.47 -10.53 -22.18
N VAL A 182 -0.21 -9.60 -21.50
CA VAL A 182 -1.64 -9.71 -21.18
C VAL A 182 -2.52 -8.87 -22.11
N GLY A 183 -1.98 -8.40 -23.24
CA GLY A 183 -2.73 -7.69 -24.28
C GLY A 183 -3.23 -6.30 -23.86
N ARG A 184 -2.72 -5.75 -22.76
CA ARG A 184 -3.16 -4.46 -22.20
C ARG A 184 -2.38 -3.30 -22.83
N LYS A 185 -3.05 -2.15 -22.97
CA LYS A 185 -2.50 -0.90 -23.54
C LYS A 185 -2.75 0.33 -22.63
N ASN A 186 -3.31 0.12 -21.44
CA ASN A 186 -3.65 1.16 -20.47
C ASN A 186 -2.43 1.55 -19.61
N PHE A 187 -1.35 1.96 -20.27
CA PHE A 187 -0.16 2.42 -19.56
C PHE A 187 0.56 3.54 -20.31
N SER A 188 1.40 4.27 -19.58
CA SER A 188 2.33 5.25 -20.13
C SER A 188 3.69 5.06 -19.47
N VAL A 189 4.77 5.23 -20.23
CA VAL A 189 6.14 5.21 -19.71
C VAL A 189 6.64 6.65 -19.62
N ILE A 190 7.01 7.08 -18.41
CA ILE A 190 7.45 8.44 -18.12
C ILE A 190 8.63 8.34 -17.15
N TYR A 191 9.82 8.72 -17.61
CA TYR A 191 11.07 8.43 -16.89
C TYR A 191 11.18 9.27 -15.63
N ASP A 192 10.79 10.54 -15.71
CA ASP A 192 10.76 11.43 -14.56
C ASP A 192 9.60 11.07 -13.63
N ARG A 193 9.93 10.80 -12.36
CA ARG A 193 8.95 10.36 -11.36
C ARG A 193 7.99 11.47 -10.98
N ARG A 194 8.44 12.73 -10.94
CA ARG A 194 7.57 13.88 -10.65
C ARG A 194 6.57 14.08 -11.79
N GLU A 195 7.02 14.01 -13.04
CA GLU A 195 6.17 14.10 -14.24
C GLU A 195 5.13 12.96 -14.28
N ALA A 196 5.54 11.74 -13.91
CA ALA A 196 4.61 10.61 -13.83
C ALA A 196 3.50 10.83 -12.78
N ILE A 197 3.88 11.31 -11.59
CA ILE A 197 2.94 11.68 -10.53
C ILE A 197 2.02 12.81 -11.01
N GLU A 198 2.58 13.84 -11.62
CA GLU A 198 1.85 14.99 -12.15
C GLU A 198 0.79 14.56 -13.16
N LYS A 199 1.15 13.73 -14.15
CA LYS A 199 0.20 13.24 -15.16
C LYS A 199 -0.90 12.38 -14.55
N ALA A 200 -0.59 11.58 -13.53
CA ALA A 200 -1.59 10.79 -12.83
C ALA A 200 -2.59 11.67 -12.06
N LEU A 201 -2.11 12.71 -11.38
CA LEU A 201 -2.96 13.65 -10.66
C LEU A 201 -3.84 14.46 -11.62
N HIS A 202 -3.31 14.91 -12.75
CA HIS A 202 -4.08 15.63 -13.78
C HIS A 202 -5.16 14.76 -14.46
N ALA A 203 -4.91 13.46 -14.59
CA ALA A 203 -5.87 12.51 -15.16
C ALA A 203 -7.04 12.21 -14.21
N ALA A 204 -6.82 12.34 -12.89
CA ALA A 204 -7.79 11.97 -11.87
C ALA A 204 -8.98 12.95 -11.81
N ARG A 205 -10.17 12.39 -11.65
CA ARG A 205 -11.46 13.11 -11.53
C ARG A 205 -12.14 12.74 -10.22
N LYS A 206 -13.30 13.37 -9.99
CA LYS A 206 -14.09 13.13 -8.78
C LYS A 206 -14.31 11.64 -8.52
N ASP A 207 -14.06 11.24 -7.27
CA ASP A 207 -14.18 9.88 -6.73
C ASP A 207 -13.20 8.84 -7.32
N ASP A 208 -12.13 9.29 -8.00
CA ASP A 208 -11.01 8.44 -8.41
C ASP A 208 -10.00 8.23 -7.27
N ILE A 209 -9.15 7.21 -7.44
CA ILE A 209 -7.99 6.93 -6.57
C ILE A 209 -6.71 7.01 -7.41
N VAL A 210 -5.69 7.69 -6.90
CA VAL A 210 -4.32 7.68 -7.41
C VAL A 210 -3.42 6.99 -6.38
N LEU A 211 -2.86 5.84 -6.75
CA LEU A 211 -1.83 5.14 -5.98
C LEU A 211 -0.45 5.52 -6.51
N ILE A 212 0.45 5.92 -5.61
CA ILE A 212 1.88 6.09 -5.89
C ILE A 212 2.62 5.03 -5.08
N ALA A 213 3.16 4.04 -5.79
CA ALA A 213 3.78 2.86 -5.21
C ALA A 213 5.31 2.84 -5.42
N GLY A 214 5.99 2.13 -4.52
CA GLY A 214 7.41 1.78 -4.61
C GLY A 214 8.23 2.39 -3.47
N LYS A 215 8.17 3.71 -3.30
CA LYS A 215 9.05 4.46 -2.39
C LYS A 215 8.49 4.67 -0.99
N GLY A 216 7.17 4.73 -0.83
CA GLY A 216 6.55 4.94 0.48
C GLY A 216 7.09 6.20 1.18
N HIS A 217 7.80 6.01 2.29
CA HIS A 217 8.40 7.10 3.08
C HIS A 217 9.90 7.34 2.75
N GLU A 218 10.44 6.71 1.70
CA GLU A 218 11.79 7.05 1.21
C GLU A 218 11.81 8.47 0.62
N GLN A 219 12.75 9.28 1.10
CA GLN A 219 12.87 10.70 0.74
C GLN A 219 14.03 10.98 -0.25
N TYR A 220 14.41 9.97 -1.04
CA TYR A 220 15.49 10.08 -2.01
C TYR A 220 15.25 9.23 -3.26
N GLN A 221 15.94 9.55 -4.35
CA GLN A 221 16.06 8.70 -5.53
C GLN A 221 17.54 8.46 -5.87
N VAL A 222 17.88 7.21 -6.18
CA VAL A 222 19.26 6.83 -6.55
C VAL A 222 19.39 6.67 -8.06
N ILE A 223 20.22 7.52 -8.70
CA ILE A 223 20.51 7.50 -10.14
C ILE A 223 22.03 7.44 -10.34
N GLY A 224 22.51 6.37 -10.96
CA GLY A 224 23.93 6.00 -10.93
C GLY A 224 24.42 5.89 -9.49
N THR A 225 25.47 6.65 -9.18
CA THR A 225 26.06 6.79 -7.85
C THR A 225 25.50 7.98 -7.05
N LYS A 226 24.59 8.78 -7.63
CA LYS A 226 24.05 9.97 -7.00
C LYS A 226 22.75 9.66 -6.25
N THR A 227 22.64 10.20 -5.05
CA THR A 227 21.39 10.21 -4.27
C THR A 227 20.82 11.62 -4.29
N ILE A 228 19.65 11.78 -4.89
CA ILE A 228 18.95 13.08 -5.02
C ILE A 228 17.74 13.10 -4.09
N PRO A 229 17.45 14.22 -3.38
CA PRO A 229 16.25 14.33 -2.56
C PRO A 229 14.99 14.16 -3.40
N PHE A 230 14.10 13.26 -2.98
CA PHE A 230 12.82 13.01 -3.65
C PHE A 230 11.83 12.33 -2.71
N ASP A 231 10.71 12.96 -2.43
CA ASP A 231 9.66 12.43 -1.55
C ASP A 231 8.33 12.41 -2.32
N ASP A 232 7.73 11.23 -2.46
CA ASP A 232 6.46 11.04 -3.18
C ASP A 232 5.33 11.88 -2.58
N LYS A 233 5.20 11.86 -1.25
CA LYS A 233 4.16 12.59 -0.53
C LYS A 233 4.36 14.09 -0.69
N LYS A 234 5.59 14.58 -0.50
CA LYS A 234 5.92 15.99 -0.72
C LYS A 234 5.60 16.41 -2.15
N THR A 235 5.98 15.59 -3.13
CA THR A 235 5.70 15.87 -4.55
C THR A 235 4.21 15.99 -4.83
N VAL A 236 3.38 15.12 -4.25
CA VAL A 236 1.92 15.23 -4.34
C VAL A 236 1.42 16.54 -3.74
N MET A 237 1.87 16.90 -2.53
CA MET A 237 1.46 18.14 -1.87
C MET A 237 1.91 19.38 -2.65
N ASP A 238 3.08 19.37 -3.28
CA ASP A 238 3.56 20.48 -4.10
C ASP A 238 2.70 20.69 -5.37
N ILE A 239 2.14 19.60 -5.94
CA ILE A 239 1.40 19.63 -7.21
C ILE A 239 -0.10 19.86 -6.97
N ALA A 240 -0.66 19.24 -5.92
CA ALA A 240 -2.10 19.13 -5.70
C ALA A 240 -2.57 19.59 -4.30
N GLY A 241 -1.66 20.09 -3.47
CA GLY A 241 -1.99 20.76 -2.21
C GLY A 241 -2.56 22.15 -2.40
#